data_AF-A0A415E6X5-F1
#
_entry.id   AF-A0A415E6X5-F1
#
_cell.length_a   1.000
_cell.length_b   1.000
_cell.length_c   1.000
_cell.angle_alpha   90.00
_cell.angle_beta   90.00
_cell.angle_gamma   90.00
#
_symmetry.space_group_name_H-M   'P 1'
#
loop_
_entity.id
_entity.type
_entity.pdbx_description
1 polymer ?
#
loop_
_entity_poly.entity_id
_entity_poly.type
_entity_poly.pdbx_seq_one_letter_code
_entity_poly.pdbx_strand_id
1 'polypeptide(L)'
;MSQRPVLTAEERKLPYAKYYDLPITPIPAEKIAVLEAGPIDPSLALKIEDRNKLFEPGYLPCEIGYCVMEDGSAYLANRTEMPGVTPEMFEWWFAWHGLEDMRYRIWDPEDHFYARQQMREKVLDPKVPMREKTWGTVHIVREDIGAGPDDLILEFRYPHELGYDESKVGTKDCAAMMCANGHGPVPGQGVAAVMTHMVREIEGGIELRSRFWIGWGLVNGQVVKLVPDGVRVPVEVPMGLFAHNLKEFGHLATILPDLYKEEKDHF
;
A
#
# COMPACT_ATOMS: atom_id res chain seq x y z
N MET A 1 -7.85 18.24 -8.90
CA MET A 1 -6.45 18.08 -8.49
C MET A 1 -6.35 18.64 -7.09
N SER A 2 -6.04 17.77 -6.11
CA SER A 2 -5.75 18.22 -4.75
C SER A 2 -4.56 19.18 -4.80
N GLN A 3 -4.66 20.35 -4.15
CA GLN A 3 -3.56 21.31 -4.13
C GLN A 3 -2.54 20.86 -3.09
N ARG A 4 -1.31 20.53 -3.52
CA ARG A 4 -0.14 20.28 -2.66
C ARG A 4 -0.02 21.39 -1.61
N PRO A 5 -0.25 21.11 -0.30
CA PRO A 5 -0.17 22.15 0.72
C PRO A 5 1.23 22.76 0.83
N VAL A 6 1.31 24.07 1.04
CA VAL A 6 2.60 24.75 1.22
C VAL A 6 3.24 24.30 2.54
N LEU A 7 4.52 23.92 2.49
CA LEU A 7 5.27 23.56 3.70
C LEU A 7 5.48 24.76 4.62
N THR A 8 5.39 24.49 5.92
CA THR A 8 5.77 25.44 6.97
C THR A 8 7.28 25.67 6.99
N ALA A 9 7.72 26.74 7.66
CA ALA A 9 9.15 27.04 7.81
C ALA A 9 9.94 25.94 8.55
N GLU A 10 9.30 25.21 9.48
CA GLU A 10 9.95 24.09 10.19
C GLU A 10 10.04 22.86 9.30
N GLU A 11 8.98 22.52 8.56
CA GLU A 11 9.01 21.42 7.59
C GLU A 11 10.08 21.64 6.51
N ARG A 12 10.28 22.89 6.08
CA ARG A 12 11.33 23.27 5.11
C ARG A 12 12.75 23.02 5.61
N LYS A 13 12.97 22.93 6.92
CA LYS A 13 14.30 22.64 7.50
C LYS A 13 14.61 21.15 7.55
N LEU A 14 13.61 20.29 7.36
CA LEU A 14 13.82 18.84 7.38
C LEU A 14 14.74 18.44 6.22
N PRO A 15 15.72 17.52 6.44
CA PRO A 15 16.70 17.17 5.42
C PRO A 15 16.06 16.56 4.15
N TYR A 16 14.95 15.84 4.33
CA TYR A 16 14.15 15.24 3.26
C TYR A 16 13.05 16.17 2.69
N ALA A 17 12.96 17.44 3.10
CA ALA A 17 11.92 18.35 2.61
C ALA A 17 11.97 18.56 1.08
N LYS A 18 13.16 18.45 0.48
CA LYS A 18 13.37 18.57 -0.98
C LYS A 18 12.54 17.56 -1.78
N TYR A 19 12.28 16.37 -1.24
CA TYR A 19 11.48 15.34 -1.92
C TYR A 19 10.03 15.78 -2.08
N TYR A 20 9.52 16.61 -1.18
CA TYR A 20 8.17 17.17 -1.27
C TYR A 20 7.99 18.11 -2.46
N ASP A 21 9.05 18.78 -2.92
CA ASP A 21 8.98 19.71 -4.03
C ASP A 21 9.16 19.03 -5.39
N LEU A 22 9.59 17.76 -5.42
CA LEU A 22 9.73 17.02 -6.67
C LEU A 22 8.36 16.92 -7.37
N PRO A 23 8.32 17.02 -8.71
CA PRO A 23 7.11 16.73 -9.45
C PRO A 23 6.70 15.28 -9.18
N ILE A 24 5.39 15.01 -9.07
CA ILE A 24 4.90 13.65 -8.97
C ILE A 24 5.35 12.86 -10.21
N THR A 25 5.80 11.63 -10.00
CA THR A 25 6.22 10.77 -11.10
C THR A 25 5.00 10.49 -11.99
N PRO A 26 5.05 10.77 -13.29
CA PRO A 26 3.92 10.50 -14.18
C PRO A 26 3.55 9.02 -14.17
N ILE A 27 2.25 8.72 -14.10
CA ILE A 27 1.76 7.36 -14.28
C ILE A 27 2.07 6.92 -15.73
N PRO A 28 2.67 5.73 -15.94
CA PRO A 28 2.93 5.21 -17.29
C PRO A 28 1.65 5.14 -18.14
N ALA A 29 1.77 5.49 -19.43
CA ALA A 29 0.61 5.64 -20.33
C ALA A 29 -0.19 4.33 -20.47
N GLU A 30 0.47 3.19 -20.45
CA GLU A 30 -0.15 1.87 -20.49
C GLU A 30 -0.99 1.58 -19.23
N LYS A 31 -0.61 2.12 -18.07
CA LYS A 31 -1.38 1.98 -16.83
C LYS A 31 -2.56 2.94 -16.80
N ILE A 32 -2.39 4.15 -17.34
CA ILE A 32 -3.50 5.08 -17.58
C ILE A 32 -4.54 4.45 -18.51
N ALA A 33 -4.11 3.81 -19.60
CA ALA A 33 -5.01 3.12 -20.52
C ALA A 33 -5.81 2.00 -19.83
N VAL A 34 -5.22 1.27 -18.87
CA VAL A 34 -5.95 0.27 -18.06
C VAL A 34 -6.99 0.94 -17.17
N LEU A 35 -6.67 2.06 -16.52
CA LEU A 35 -7.62 2.82 -15.70
C LEU A 35 -8.80 3.32 -16.54
N GLU A 36 -8.52 3.88 -17.71
CA GLU A 36 -9.52 4.45 -18.64
C GLU A 36 -10.38 3.38 -19.34
N ALA A 37 -9.85 2.16 -19.53
CA ALA A 37 -10.60 1.04 -20.09
C ALA A 37 -11.75 0.56 -19.18
N GLY A 38 -11.75 0.94 -17.91
CA GLY A 38 -12.76 0.56 -16.93
C GLY A 38 -12.45 -0.76 -16.22
N PRO A 39 -13.44 -1.32 -15.50
CA PRO A 39 -13.26 -2.53 -14.72
C PRO A 39 -12.82 -3.74 -15.57
N ILE A 40 -11.92 -4.55 -15.02
CA ILE A 40 -11.58 -5.85 -15.61
C ILE A 40 -12.75 -6.85 -15.45
N ASP A 41 -12.70 -7.95 -16.20
CA ASP A 41 -13.56 -9.11 -15.95
C ASP A 41 -13.25 -9.67 -14.53
N PRO A 42 -14.25 -9.74 -13.62
CA PRO A 42 -14.05 -10.25 -12.26
C PRO A 42 -13.53 -11.70 -12.19
N SER A 43 -13.69 -12.49 -13.24
CA SER A 43 -13.12 -13.85 -13.31
C SER A 43 -11.59 -13.87 -13.38
N LEU A 44 -10.96 -12.74 -13.75
CA LEU A 44 -9.51 -12.57 -13.79
C LEU A 44 -8.93 -12.12 -12.43
N ALA A 45 -9.78 -11.67 -11.51
CA ALA A 45 -9.35 -11.20 -10.20
C ALA A 45 -8.91 -12.36 -9.28
N LEU A 46 -7.87 -12.13 -8.50
CA LEU A 46 -7.43 -13.08 -7.48
C LEU A 46 -8.41 -13.04 -6.31
N LYS A 47 -9.12 -14.15 -6.05
CA LYS A 47 -9.96 -14.29 -4.85
C LYS A 47 -9.10 -14.27 -3.58
N ILE A 48 -9.63 -13.72 -2.50
CA ILE A 48 -8.86 -13.57 -1.25
C ILE A 48 -8.50 -14.91 -0.63
N GLU A 49 -9.33 -15.93 -0.82
CA GLU A 49 -9.08 -17.30 -0.38
C GLU A 49 -7.89 -17.93 -1.12
N ASP A 50 -7.63 -17.47 -2.35
CA ASP A 50 -6.54 -17.89 -3.21
C ASP A 50 -5.28 -17.04 -3.06
N ARG A 51 -5.22 -16.09 -2.10
CA ARG A 51 -4.13 -15.12 -1.94
C ARG A 51 -2.70 -15.71 -1.94
N ASN A 52 -2.53 -16.95 -1.49
CA ASN A 52 -1.23 -17.64 -1.51
C ASN A 52 -0.71 -17.93 -2.93
N LYS A 53 -1.56 -17.87 -3.97
CA LYS A 53 -1.12 -17.92 -5.37
C LYS A 53 -0.19 -16.75 -5.74
N LEU A 54 -0.14 -15.68 -4.94
CA LEU A 54 0.87 -14.64 -5.11
C LEU A 54 2.30 -15.20 -5.03
N PHE A 55 2.55 -16.25 -4.26
CA PHE A 55 3.86 -16.89 -4.12
C PHE A 55 4.23 -17.80 -5.29
N GLU A 56 3.29 -18.09 -6.19
CA GLU A 56 3.54 -18.94 -7.36
C GLU A 56 4.48 -18.24 -8.37
N PRO A 57 5.30 -19.01 -9.10
CA PRO A 57 6.17 -18.46 -10.12
C PRO A 57 5.37 -17.80 -11.24
N GLY A 58 5.94 -16.75 -11.83
CA GLY A 58 5.31 -16.00 -12.92
C GLY A 58 4.28 -15.00 -12.43
N TYR A 59 3.22 -14.84 -13.24
CA TYR A 59 2.20 -13.81 -13.09
C TYR A 59 0.80 -14.41 -13.10
N LEU A 60 -0.09 -13.79 -12.35
CA LEU A 60 -1.51 -14.13 -12.31
C LEU A 60 -2.23 -13.53 -13.53
N PRO A 61 -3.46 -13.98 -13.85
CA PRO A 61 -4.22 -13.46 -14.99
C PRO A 61 -4.40 -11.94 -14.99
N CYS A 62 -4.48 -11.33 -13.80
CA CYS A 62 -4.48 -9.87 -13.62
C CYS A 62 -3.39 -9.43 -12.63
N GLU A 63 -2.43 -8.67 -13.13
CA GLU A 63 -1.42 -7.96 -12.32
C GLU A 63 -1.71 -6.46 -12.19
N ILE A 64 -2.53 -5.90 -13.08
CA ILE A 64 -2.88 -4.47 -13.13
C ILE A 64 -4.36 -4.37 -13.53
N GLY A 65 -5.18 -3.74 -12.68
CA GLY A 65 -6.60 -3.52 -12.94
C GLY A 65 -7.46 -3.57 -11.69
N TYR A 66 -8.75 -3.28 -11.83
CA TYR A 66 -9.71 -3.24 -10.73
C TYR A 66 -11.09 -3.74 -11.17
N CYS A 67 -11.91 -4.22 -10.25
CA CYS A 67 -13.29 -4.62 -10.53
C CYS A 67 -14.16 -4.69 -9.28
N VAL A 68 -15.48 -4.78 -9.49
CA VAL A 68 -16.44 -5.22 -8.47
C VAL A 68 -16.71 -6.71 -8.71
N MET A 69 -16.55 -7.52 -7.67
CA MET A 69 -16.72 -8.97 -7.70
C MET A 69 -18.20 -9.39 -7.77
N GLU A 70 -18.46 -10.64 -8.13
CA GLU A 70 -19.81 -11.18 -8.22
C GLU A 70 -20.57 -11.12 -6.88
N ASP A 71 -19.84 -11.36 -5.78
CA ASP A 71 -20.34 -11.39 -4.40
C ASP A 71 -20.55 -10.01 -3.76
N GLY A 72 -20.30 -8.95 -4.52
CA GLY A 72 -20.46 -7.56 -4.13
C GLY A 72 -19.23 -6.91 -3.49
N SER A 73 -18.18 -7.69 -3.16
CA SER A 73 -16.88 -7.14 -2.79
C SER A 73 -16.19 -6.48 -3.99
N ALA A 74 -15.04 -5.86 -3.81
CA ALA A 74 -14.25 -5.29 -4.90
C ALA A 74 -12.78 -5.67 -4.78
N TYR A 75 -12.07 -5.52 -5.89
CA TYR A 75 -10.69 -5.94 -6.03
C TYR A 75 -9.90 -4.91 -6.82
N LEU A 76 -8.63 -4.75 -6.46
CA LEU A 76 -7.64 -4.17 -7.35
C LEU A 76 -6.30 -4.89 -7.26
N ALA A 77 -5.57 -4.84 -8.37
CA ALA A 77 -4.20 -5.27 -8.51
C ALA A 77 -3.36 -4.17 -9.17
N ASN A 78 -2.14 -4.01 -8.69
CA ASN A 78 -1.14 -3.18 -9.36
C ASN A 78 0.23 -3.85 -9.24
N ARG A 79 0.95 -3.91 -10.35
CA ARG A 79 2.35 -4.29 -10.40
C ARG A 79 3.18 -3.06 -10.72
N THR A 80 4.11 -2.70 -9.85
CA THR A 80 5.01 -1.56 -10.03
C THR A 80 6.45 -2.05 -10.00
N GLU A 81 7.16 -1.86 -11.11
CA GLU A 81 8.60 -2.07 -11.15
C GLU A 81 9.29 -0.89 -10.46
N MET A 82 10.26 -1.18 -9.59
CA MET A 82 10.99 -0.19 -8.80
C MET A 82 12.50 -0.37 -9.04
N PRO A 83 13.04 0.22 -10.13
CA PRO A 83 14.46 0.09 -10.47
C PRO A 83 15.35 0.66 -9.36
N GLY A 84 16.44 -0.04 -9.04
CA GLY A 84 17.39 0.37 -8.01
C GLY A 84 16.90 0.25 -6.56
N VAL A 85 15.63 -0.11 -6.35
CA VAL A 85 15.08 -0.39 -5.02
C VAL A 85 15.39 -1.84 -4.62
N THR A 86 15.75 -2.05 -3.36
CA THR A 86 15.94 -3.38 -2.77
C THR A 86 14.80 -3.72 -1.80
N PRO A 87 14.60 -5.01 -1.45
CA PRO A 87 13.63 -5.40 -0.43
C PRO A 87 13.85 -4.70 0.92
N GLU A 88 15.12 -4.49 1.32
CA GLU A 88 15.47 -3.78 2.55
C GLU A 88 15.03 -2.31 2.52
N MET A 89 15.19 -1.61 1.39
CA MET A 89 14.71 -0.23 1.25
C MET A 89 13.19 -0.16 1.42
N PHE A 90 12.47 -1.14 0.88
CA PHE A 90 11.01 -1.21 0.99
C PHE A 90 10.55 -1.49 2.43
N GLU A 91 11.18 -2.45 3.12
CA GLU A 91 10.89 -2.72 4.53
C GLU A 91 11.20 -1.49 5.42
N TRP A 92 12.33 -0.82 5.17
CA TRP A 92 12.70 0.40 5.87
C TRP A 92 11.67 1.51 5.68
N TRP A 93 11.19 1.72 4.45
CA TRP A 93 10.21 2.75 4.14
C TRP A 93 8.96 2.61 5.02
N PHE A 94 8.41 1.40 5.10
CA PHE A 94 7.21 1.12 5.91
C PHE A 94 7.45 1.23 7.42
N ALA A 95 8.68 1.09 7.89
CA ALA A 95 9.04 1.37 9.28
C ALA A 95 9.24 2.88 9.53
N TRP A 96 9.74 3.61 8.54
CA TRP A 96 10.20 4.99 8.69
C TRP A 96 9.09 6.04 8.44
N HIS A 97 8.25 5.82 7.43
CA HIS A 97 7.30 6.82 6.93
C HIS A 97 6.20 7.20 7.93
N GLY A 98 5.82 6.27 8.81
CA GLY A 98 4.73 6.45 9.78
C GLY A 98 5.16 7.17 11.07
N LEU A 99 6.44 7.51 11.20
CA LEU A 99 6.99 8.14 12.41
C LEU A 99 6.75 9.64 12.45
N GLU A 100 6.68 10.30 11.29
CA GLU A 100 6.49 11.76 11.18
C GLU A 100 5.60 12.07 9.97
N ASP A 101 4.61 12.95 10.13
CA ASP A 101 3.62 13.26 9.08
C ASP A 101 4.27 13.67 7.75
N MET A 102 5.35 14.45 7.81
CA MET A 102 6.05 14.94 6.62
C MET A 102 6.69 13.79 5.80
N ARG A 103 7.07 12.68 6.44
CA ARG A 103 7.61 11.50 5.76
C ARG A 103 6.54 10.80 4.93
N TYR A 104 5.30 10.76 5.43
CA TYR A 104 4.18 10.24 4.65
C TYR A 104 3.84 11.14 3.46
N ARG A 105 3.91 12.46 3.68
CA ARG A 105 3.59 13.47 2.68
C ARG A 105 4.53 13.49 1.48
N ILE A 106 5.81 13.12 1.62
CA ILE A 106 6.71 13.06 0.45
C ILE A 106 6.39 11.90 -0.50
N TRP A 107 5.61 10.92 -0.06
CA TRP A 107 5.21 9.77 -0.87
C TRP A 107 4.14 10.13 -1.90
N ASP A 108 3.10 10.84 -1.48
CA ASP A 108 2.16 11.49 -2.39
C ASP A 108 1.82 12.88 -1.86
N PRO A 109 2.56 13.91 -2.28
CA PRO A 109 2.38 15.26 -1.77
C PRO A 109 1.03 15.92 -2.04
N GLU A 110 0.21 15.35 -2.93
CA GLU A 110 -1.11 15.86 -3.26
C GLU A 110 -2.20 15.13 -2.47
N ASP A 111 -2.02 13.85 -2.16
CA ASP A 111 -3.07 12.99 -1.60
C ASP A 111 -2.82 12.61 -0.13
N HIS A 112 -1.58 12.65 0.36
CA HIS A 112 -1.22 12.26 1.73
C HIS A 112 -1.23 13.44 2.70
N PHE A 113 -1.89 13.26 3.85
CA PHE A 113 -1.90 14.23 4.94
C PHE A 113 -1.04 13.77 6.12
N TYR A 114 -1.29 12.57 6.62
CA TYR A 114 -0.48 11.92 7.66
C TYR A 114 -0.67 10.41 7.66
N ALA A 115 0.36 9.70 8.13
CA ALA A 115 0.27 8.32 8.61
C ALA A 115 1.02 8.26 9.93
N ARG A 116 0.31 7.98 11.02
CA ARG A 116 0.85 8.01 12.38
C ARG A 116 0.84 6.60 12.93
N GLN A 117 2.00 5.96 12.94
CA GLN A 117 2.14 4.66 13.55
C GLN A 117 2.02 4.78 15.09
N GLN A 118 1.36 3.81 15.73
CA GLN A 118 0.96 3.88 17.15
C GLN A 118 1.91 3.14 18.11
N MET A 119 2.95 2.48 17.60
CA MET A 119 3.89 1.63 18.35
C MET A 119 5.35 2.08 18.17
N ARG A 120 5.64 3.35 18.51
CA ARG A 120 6.95 3.98 18.24
C ARG A 120 8.11 3.24 18.89
N GLU A 121 7.92 2.75 20.10
CA GLU A 121 8.95 2.01 20.84
C GLU A 121 9.38 0.74 20.07
N LYS A 122 8.44 -0.01 19.50
CA LYS A 122 8.74 -1.19 18.67
C LYS A 122 9.51 -0.81 17.42
N VAL A 123 9.04 0.21 16.70
CA VAL A 123 9.67 0.67 15.45
C VAL A 123 11.10 1.15 15.70
N LEU A 124 11.37 1.81 16.83
CA LEU A 124 12.69 2.31 17.19
C LEU A 124 13.60 1.28 17.88
N ASP A 125 13.09 0.12 18.30
CA ASP A 125 13.90 -0.88 19.00
C ASP A 125 14.91 -1.54 18.04
N PRO A 126 16.24 -1.39 18.27
CA PRO A 126 17.25 -2.01 17.41
C PRO A 126 17.27 -3.53 17.46
N LYS A 127 16.58 -4.16 18.43
CA LYS A 127 16.46 -5.62 18.55
C LYS A 127 15.36 -6.19 17.65
N VAL A 128 14.44 -5.35 17.17
CA VAL A 128 13.37 -5.77 16.26
C VAL A 128 13.92 -5.74 14.82
N PRO A 129 13.92 -6.88 14.10
CA PRO A 129 14.35 -6.93 12.70
C PRO A 129 13.55 -5.97 11.83
N MET A 130 14.16 -5.38 10.79
CA MET A 130 13.53 -4.37 9.95
C MET A 130 12.14 -4.80 9.43
N ARG A 131 12.06 -6.01 8.86
CA ARG A 131 10.80 -6.61 8.39
C ARG A 131 9.69 -6.68 9.43
N GLU A 132 10.03 -6.83 10.70
CA GLU A 132 9.07 -6.98 11.79
C GLU A 132 8.68 -5.64 12.43
N LYS A 133 9.37 -4.54 12.09
CA LYS A 133 9.11 -3.22 12.70
C LYS A 133 7.69 -2.74 12.41
N THR A 134 7.15 -3.02 11.22
CA THR A 134 5.78 -2.65 10.83
C THR A 134 4.78 -3.77 11.11
N TRP A 135 5.18 -5.04 11.17
CA TRP A 135 4.23 -6.12 11.43
C TRP A 135 3.59 -6.00 12.81
N GLY A 136 2.28 -6.23 12.89
CA GLY A 136 1.53 -6.08 14.13
C GLY A 136 1.35 -4.63 14.60
N THR A 137 1.77 -3.60 13.85
CA THR A 137 1.54 -2.19 14.20
C THR A 137 0.20 -1.66 13.69
N VAL A 138 -0.17 -0.48 14.18
CA VAL A 138 -1.38 0.23 13.73
C VAL A 138 -0.96 1.62 13.25
N HIS A 139 -1.41 2.02 12.07
CA HIS A 139 -1.24 3.37 11.56
C HIS A 139 -2.62 4.05 11.50
N ILE A 140 -2.70 5.28 12.04
CA ILE A 140 -3.83 6.18 11.84
C ILE A 140 -3.48 7.08 10.66
N VAL A 141 -4.23 6.98 9.59
CA VAL A 141 -3.92 7.59 8.29
C VAL A 141 -5.02 8.55 7.88
N ARG A 142 -4.64 9.62 7.19
CA ARG A 142 -5.56 10.49 6.47
C ARG A 142 -5.02 10.74 5.07
N GLU A 143 -5.84 10.42 4.07
CA GLU A 143 -5.48 10.50 2.66
C GLU A 143 -6.70 10.70 1.76
N ASP A 144 -6.47 11.17 0.54
CA ASP A 144 -7.49 11.35 -0.49
C ASP A 144 -7.26 10.35 -1.64
N ILE A 145 -8.14 9.36 -1.74
CA ILE A 145 -8.12 8.35 -2.81
C ILE A 145 -9.01 8.73 -4.01
N GLY A 146 -9.35 10.02 -4.15
CA GLY A 146 -10.12 10.58 -5.27
C GLY A 146 -11.55 11.03 -4.92
N ALA A 147 -12.00 10.84 -3.67
CA ALA A 147 -13.33 11.23 -3.20
C ALA A 147 -13.30 12.35 -2.14
N GLY A 148 -12.12 12.92 -1.88
CA GLY A 148 -11.86 13.82 -0.77
C GLY A 148 -11.09 13.11 0.36
N PRO A 149 -10.46 13.88 1.27
CA PRO A 149 -9.68 13.30 2.36
C PRO A 149 -10.56 12.51 3.33
N ASP A 150 -10.18 11.26 3.61
CA ASP A 150 -10.84 10.36 4.55
C ASP A 150 -9.84 9.84 5.60
N ASP A 151 -10.37 9.45 6.76
CA ASP A 151 -9.58 8.87 7.84
C ASP A 151 -9.70 7.34 7.80
N LEU A 152 -8.56 6.65 7.86
CA LEU A 152 -8.49 5.19 7.90
C LEU A 152 -7.49 4.69 8.93
N ILE A 153 -7.73 3.49 9.41
CA ILE A 153 -6.87 2.74 10.31
C ILE A 153 -6.32 1.57 9.52
N LEU A 154 -4.99 1.45 9.49
CA LEU A 154 -4.29 0.32 8.93
C LEU A 154 -3.70 -0.51 10.06
N GLU A 155 -4.28 -1.66 10.34
CA GLU A 155 -3.72 -2.65 11.26
C GLU A 155 -2.79 -3.57 10.46
N PHE A 156 -1.49 -3.26 10.43
CA PHE A 156 -0.50 -4.14 9.83
C PHE A 156 -0.44 -5.44 10.63
N ARG A 157 -0.48 -6.56 9.93
CA ARG A 157 -0.52 -7.90 10.54
C ARG A 157 0.73 -8.68 10.18
N TYR A 158 1.03 -9.69 10.99
CA TYR A 158 1.92 -10.74 10.52
C TYR A 158 1.25 -11.48 9.35
N PRO A 159 2.00 -11.86 8.30
CA PRO A 159 1.44 -12.55 7.12
C PRO A 159 0.53 -13.74 7.46
N HIS A 160 0.91 -14.57 8.44
CA HIS A 160 0.10 -15.73 8.84
C HIS A 160 -1.27 -15.37 9.44
N GLU A 161 -1.41 -14.19 10.06
CA GLU A 161 -2.69 -13.75 10.64
C GLU A 161 -3.72 -13.36 9.57
N LEU A 162 -3.26 -12.93 8.40
CA LEU A 162 -4.09 -12.75 7.21
C LEU A 162 -4.12 -14.02 6.34
N GLY A 163 -3.55 -15.12 6.84
CA GLY A 163 -3.57 -16.45 6.27
C GLY A 163 -2.70 -16.62 5.02
N TYR A 164 -1.56 -15.93 4.98
CA TYR A 164 -0.45 -16.26 4.08
C TYR A 164 0.44 -17.35 4.68
N ASP A 165 1.10 -18.14 3.83
CA ASP A 165 2.24 -18.96 4.20
C ASP A 165 3.45 -18.07 4.49
N GLU A 166 3.61 -17.66 5.76
CA GLU A 166 4.69 -16.79 6.20
C GLU A 166 6.09 -17.37 5.93
N SER A 167 6.23 -18.70 5.79
CA SER A 167 7.51 -19.33 5.46
C SER A 167 8.05 -18.93 4.07
N LYS A 168 7.20 -18.36 3.22
CA LYS A 168 7.58 -17.80 1.91
C LYS A 168 8.17 -16.40 2.01
N VAL A 169 7.95 -15.68 3.10
CA VAL A 169 8.38 -14.29 3.25
C VAL A 169 9.86 -14.23 3.62
N GLY A 170 10.62 -13.40 2.90
CA GLY A 170 12.08 -13.37 2.94
C GLY A 170 12.75 -14.43 2.07
N THR A 171 12.01 -15.07 1.16
CA THR A 171 12.55 -15.99 0.16
C THR A 171 12.49 -15.38 -1.23
N LYS A 172 13.05 -16.05 -2.25
CA LYS A 172 12.92 -15.62 -3.65
C LYS A 172 11.46 -15.53 -4.14
N ASP A 173 10.53 -16.25 -3.50
CA ASP A 173 9.12 -16.26 -3.87
C ASP A 173 8.40 -15.01 -3.34
N CYS A 174 8.94 -14.36 -2.29
CA CYS A 174 8.44 -13.13 -1.68
C CYS A 174 9.55 -12.52 -0.80
N ALA A 175 10.28 -11.54 -1.31
CA ALA A 175 11.43 -10.96 -0.62
C ALA A 175 11.03 -10.10 0.59
N ALA A 176 9.89 -9.40 0.49
CA ALA A 176 9.28 -8.64 1.58
C ALA A 176 7.75 -8.62 1.41
N MET A 177 7.02 -8.44 2.52
CA MET A 177 5.56 -8.36 2.50
C MET A 177 5.06 -7.36 3.55
N MET A 178 4.19 -6.44 3.13
CA MET A 178 3.40 -5.59 4.02
C MET A 178 1.94 -5.91 3.78
N CYS A 179 1.23 -6.35 4.81
CA CYS A 179 -0.18 -6.68 4.72
C CYS A 179 -0.93 -6.12 5.93
N ALA A 180 -2.12 -5.59 5.67
CA ALA A 180 -2.90 -4.88 6.68
C ALA A 180 -4.39 -5.18 6.57
N ASN A 181 -5.05 -5.15 7.72
CA ASN A 181 -6.50 -5.02 7.81
C ASN A 181 -6.83 -3.53 7.87
N GLY A 182 -7.30 -2.97 6.76
CA GLY A 182 -7.69 -1.56 6.64
C GLY A 182 -9.18 -1.38 6.92
N HIS A 183 -9.53 -0.34 7.68
CA HIS A 183 -10.92 0.05 7.93
C HIS A 183 -11.01 1.51 8.38
N GLY A 184 -12.16 2.17 8.27
CA GLY A 184 -12.34 3.48 8.88
C GLY A 184 -12.52 3.42 10.40
N PRO A 185 -12.47 4.58 11.08
CA PRO A 185 -12.51 4.66 12.54
C PRO A 185 -13.84 4.18 13.14
N VAL A 186 -14.91 4.21 12.35
CA VAL A 186 -16.25 3.72 12.72
C VAL A 186 -16.90 3.03 11.51
N PRO A 187 -17.89 2.13 11.73
CA PRO A 187 -18.60 1.49 10.63
C PRO A 187 -19.19 2.50 9.63
N GLY A 188 -18.92 2.30 8.35
CA GLY A 188 -19.39 3.16 7.27
C GLY A 188 -18.50 4.34 6.92
N GLN A 189 -17.36 4.51 7.60
CA GLN A 189 -16.26 5.41 7.18
C GLN A 189 -15.07 4.59 6.70
N GLY A 190 -14.22 5.19 5.86
CA GLY A 190 -13.04 4.54 5.31
C GLY A 190 -13.35 3.36 4.39
N VAL A 191 -12.37 2.99 3.56
CA VAL A 191 -12.46 1.78 2.74
C VAL A 191 -12.03 0.59 3.60
N ALA A 192 -12.97 -0.29 3.93
CA ALA A 192 -12.64 -1.57 4.55
C ALA A 192 -12.01 -2.51 3.51
N ALA A 193 -10.77 -2.92 3.73
CA ALA A 193 -10.06 -3.80 2.81
C ALA A 193 -8.96 -4.61 3.51
N VAL A 194 -8.76 -5.85 3.06
CA VAL A 194 -7.48 -6.52 3.27
C VAL A 194 -6.51 -6.02 2.19
N MET A 195 -5.41 -5.41 2.62
CA MET A 195 -4.35 -4.87 1.76
C MET A 195 -3.15 -5.78 1.81
N THR A 196 -2.49 -5.97 0.66
CA THR A 196 -1.19 -6.65 0.59
C THR A 196 -0.29 -6.04 -0.46
N HIS A 197 0.94 -5.76 -0.05
CA HIS A 197 2.06 -5.35 -0.87
C HIS A 197 3.12 -6.45 -0.77
N MET A 198 3.27 -7.22 -1.85
CA MET A 198 4.25 -8.29 -1.95
C MET A 198 5.40 -7.84 -2.84
N VAL A 199 6.62 -8.03 -2.38
CA VAL A 199 7.84 -7.67 -3.11
C VAL A 199 8.51 -8.92 -3.66
N ARG A 200 8.90 -8.89 -4.93
CA ARG A 200 9.78 -9.87 -5.56
C ARG A 200 10.98 -9.17 -6.15
N GLU A 201 12.17 -9.76 -6.00
CA GLU A 201 13.36 -9.26 -6.69
C GLU A 201 13.27 -9.55 -8.19
N ILE A 202 13.70 -8.58 -9.00
CA ILE A 202 13.84 -8.69 -10.45
C ILE A 202 15.23 -8.18 -10.85
N GLU A 203 15.64 -8.39 -12.10
CA GLU A 203 16.89 -7.82 -12.58
C GLU A 203 16.88 -6.29 -12.45
N GLY A 204 17.85 -5.73 -11.73
CA GLY A 204 18.00 -4.29 -11.56
C GLY A 204 17.10 -3.63 -10.51
N GLY A 205 16.32 -4.37 -9.72
CA GLY A 205 15.49 -3.80 -8.65
C GLY A 205 14.47 -4.79 -8.07
N ILE A 206 13.29 -4.28 -7.73
CA ILE A 206 12.15 -5.11 -7.30
C ILE A 206 10.92 -4.87 -8.17
N GLU A 207 10.01 -5.84 -8.19
CA GLU A 207 8.61 -5.60 -8.51
C GLU A 207 7.77 -5.63 -7.24
N LEU A 208 6.94 -4.62 -7.07
CA LEU A 208 5.90 -4.55 -6.06
C LEU A 208 4.58 -5.02 -6.66
N ARG A 209 3.95 -6.01 -6.03
CA ARG A 209 2.64 -6.56 -6.41
C ARG A 209 1.64 -6.27 -5.29
N SER A 210 0.83 -5.24 -5.53
CA SER A 210 -0.22 -4.79 -4.63
C SER A 210 -1.53 -5.52 -4.92
N ARG A 211 -2.26 -5.90 -3.88
CA ARG A 211 -3.62 -6.45 -3.92
C ARG A 211 -4.46 -5.81 -2.83
N PHE A 212 -5.67 -5.42 -3.17
CA PHE A 212 -6.67 -5.00 -2.19
C PHE A 212 -7.94 -5.79 -2.43
N TRP A 213 -8.45 -6.40 -1.36
CA TRP A 213 -9.75 -7.05 -1.33
C TRP A 213 -10.69 -6.16 -0.52
N ILE A 214 -11.36 -5.25 -1.22
CA ILE A 214 -12.26 -4.26 -0.64
C ILE A 214 -13.57 -4.94 -0.27
N GLY A 215 -14.08 -4.64 0.93
CA GLY A 215 -15.23 -5.32 1.49
C GLY A 215 -14.89 -6.61 2.23
N TRP A 216 -13.60 -6.88 2.46
CA TRP A 216 -13.09 -7.94 3.31
C TRP A 216 -12.34 -7.36 4.50
N GLY A 217 -12.29 -8.09 5.61
CA GLY A 217 -11.49 -7.70 6.77
C GLY A 217 -11.27 -8.84 7.75
N LEU A 218 -10.41 -8.58 8.74
CA LEU A 218 -10.07 -9.51 9.81
C LEU A 218 -11.02 -9.32 11.00
N VAL A 219 -11.89 -10.29 11.26
CA VAL A 219 -12.83 -10.29 12.39
C VAL A 219 -12.59 -11.53 13.23
N ASN A 220 -12.29 -11.35 14.52
CA ASN A 220 -12.02 -12.45 15.45
C ASN A 220 -10.95 -13.43 14.95
N GLY A 221 -9.89 -12.92 14.31
CA GLY A 221 -8.79 -13.72 13.76
C GLY A 221 -9.12 -14.45 12.47
N GLN A 222 -10.26 -14.16 11.82
CA GLN A 222 -10.63 -14.75 10.54
C GLN A 222 -10.87 -13.67 9.49
N VAL A 223 -10.32 -13.89 8.30
CA VAL A 223 -10.59 -13.05 7.14
C VAL A 223 -11.99 -13.39 6.62
N VAL A 224 -12.90 -12.41 6.63
CA VAL A 224 -14.31 -12.59 6.30
C VAL A 224 -14.81 -11.50 5.37
N LYS A 225 -15.85 -11.82 4.58
CA LYS A 225 -16.56 -10.82 3.78
C LYS A 225 -17.39 -9.93 4.71
N LEU A 226 -17.18 -8.63 4.60
CA LEU A 226 -17.89 -7.60 5.37
C LEU A 226 -19.10 -7.03 4.61
N VAL A 227 -19.05 -7.08 3.28
CA VAL A 227 -20.15 -6.63 2.42
C VAL A 227 -21.33 -7.61 2.55
N PRO A 228 -22.53 -7.16 2.97
CA PRO A 228 -23.69 -8.05 3.07
C PRO A 228 -24.12 -8.61 1.72
N ASP A 229 -24.76 -9.78 1.72
CA ASP A 229 -25.30 -10.36 0.50
C ASP A 229 -26.33 -9.43 -0.17
N GLY A 230 -26.22 -9.28 -1.50
CA GLY A 230 -27.05 -8.37 -2.29
C GLY A 230 -26.60 -6.90 -2.25
N VAL A 231 -25.62 -6.54 -1.42
CA VAL A 231 -24.97 -5.22 -1.44
C VAL A 231 -23.74 -5.27 -2.33
N ARG A 232 -23.43 -4.16 -3.03
CA ARG A 232 -22.26 -4.04 -3.89
C ARG A 232 -21.46 -2.81 -3.53
N VAL A 233 -20.13 -2.95 -3.48
CA VAL A 233 -19.21 -1.82 -3.40
C VAL A 233 -19.38 -0.97 -4.67
N PRO A 234 -19.54 0.37 -4.56
CA PRO A 234 -19.55 1.26 -5.72
C PRO A 234 -18.25 1.16 -6.49
N VAL A 235 -18.31 1.11 -7.83
CA VAL A 235 -17.14 0.90 -8.70
C VAL A 235 -16.11 2.02 -8.60
N GLU A 236 -16.54 3.21 -8.18
CA GLU A 236 -15.71 4.38 -7.96
C GLU A 236 -14.69 4.14 -6.83
N VAL A 237 -15.00 3.30 -5.85
CA VAL A 237 -14.12 2.97 -4.72
C VAL A 237 -12.85 2.22 -5.19
N PRO A 238 -12.94 1.04 -5.83
CA PRO A 238 -11.75 0.36 -6.36
C PRO A 238 -11.08 1.15 -7.49
N MET A 239 -11.83 1.94 -8.27
CA MET A 239 -11.25 2.80 -9.31
C MET A 239 -10.35 3.90 -8.71
N GLY A 240 -10.86 4.63 -7.71
CA GLY A 240 -10.12 5.70 -7.04
C GLY A 240 -8.88 5.17 -6.31
N LEU A 241 -9.05 4.09 -5.54
CA LEU A 241 -7.93 3.45 -4.85
C LEU A 241 -6.89 2.88 -5.83
N PHE A 242 -7.31 2.34 -6.98
CA PHE A 242 -6.39 1.89 -8.02
C PHE A 242 -5.59 3.06 -8.60
N ALA A 243 -6.26 4.16 -8.96
CA ALA A 243 -5.60 5.37 -9.47
C ALA A 243 -4.58 5.95 -8.47
N HIS A 244 -4.96 6.01 -7.18
CA HIS A 244 -4.09 6.41 -6.08
C HIS A 244 -2.87 5.47 -5.98
N ASN A 245 -3.09 4.16 -6.01
CA ASN A 245 -2.02 3.17 -5.91
C ASN A 245 -1.04 3.20 -7.10
N LEU A 246 -1.51 3.52 -8.31
CA LEU A 246 -0.66 3.72 -9.48
C LEU A 246 0.31 4.89 -9.27
N LYS A 247 -0.21 5.99 -8.70
CA LYS A 247 0.49 7.25 -8.48
C LYS A 247 1.51 7.15 -7.36
N GLU A 248 1.08 6.76 -6.16
CA GLU A 248 1.91 6.76 -4.95
C GLU A 248 3.13 5.84 -5.13
N PHE A 249 2.95 4.62 -5.65
CA PHE A 249 4.05 3.66 -5.74
C PHE A 249 4.95 3.92 -6.95
N GLY A 250 4.42 4.52 -8.01
CA GLY A 250 5.25 5.04 -9.10
C GLY A 250 6.17 6.16 -8.61
N HIS A 251 5.67 7.04 -7.74
CA HIS A 251 6.49 8.09 -7.14
C HIS A 251 7.50 7.54 -6.14
N LEU A 252 7.08 6.65 -5.23
CA LEU A 252 7.97 6.00 -4.28
C LEU A 252 9.13 5.29 -4.97
N ALA A 253 8.85 4.57 -6.07
CA ALA A 253 9.87 3.90 -6.87
C ALA A 253 10.98 4.85 -7.34
N THR A 254 10.64 6.11 -7.59
CA THR A 254 11.56 7.14 -8.06
C THR A 254 12.41 7.70 -6.93
N ILE A 255 11.80 7.98 -5.77
CA ILE A 255 12.49 8.69 -4.67
C ILE A 255 13.20 7.76 -3.68
N LEU A 256 12.75 6.51 -3.55
CA LEU A 256 13.16 5.62 -2.47
C LEU A 256 14.66 5.30 -2.44
N PRO A 257 15.35 5.03 -3.56
CA PRO A 257 16.79 4.72 -3.51
C PRO A 257 17.64 5.85 -2.93
N ASP A 258 17.41 7.08 -3.38
CA ASP A 258 18.14 8.26 -2.90
C ASP A 258 17.72 8.62 -1.47
N LEU A 259 16.41 8.58 -1.20
CA LEU A 259 15.89 8.87 0.14
C LEU A 259 16.46 7.90 1.19
N TYR A 260 16.46 6.59 0.88
CA TYR A 260 17.03 5.58 1.77
C TYR A 260 18.52 5.85 2.02
N LYS A 261 19.30 6.17 0.97
CA LYS A 261 20.72 6.49 1.12
C LYS A 261 20.96 7.66 2.07
N GLU A 262 20.07 8.65 2.08
CA GLU A 262 20.20 9.86 2.90
C GLU A 262 19.64 9.70 4.32
N GLU A 263 18.57 8.93 4.50
CA GLU A 263 17.77 8.91 5.74
C GLU A 263 17.75 7.56 6.47
N LYS A 264 18.37 6.49 5.94
CA LYS A 264 18.33 5.15 6.55
C LYS A 264 18.78 5.08 8.01
N ASP A 265 19.66 5.99 8.42
CA ASP A 265 20.21 6.07 9.77
C ASP A 265 19.47 7.10 10.67
N HIS A 266 18.40 7.75 10.17
CA HIS A 266 17.61 8.78 10.87
C HIS A 266 16.17 8.32 11.14
N PHE A 267 16.01 7.45 12.15
CA PHE A 267 14.69 6.99 12.60
C PHE A 267 13.93 8.03 13.42
#